data_AF-A0A9D9IGZ8-F1
#
_entry.id   AF-A0A9D9IGZ8-F1
#
_cell.length_a   1.000
_cell.length_b   1.000
_cell.length_c   1.000
_cell.angle_alpha   90.00
_cell.angle_beta   90.00
_cell.angle_gamma   90.00
#
_symmetry.space_group_name_H-M   'P 1'
#
loop_
_entity.id
_entity.type
_entity.pdbx_description
1 polymer ?
#
loop_
_entity_poly.entity_id
_entity_poly.type
_entity_poly.pdbx_seq_one_letter_code
_entity_poly.pdbx_strand_id
1 'polypeptide(L)'
;MTAQQIVKDLILYEQSYVLNELIRVNDSLWDKIENSNELDEVYEWWLVTPYMAELLKENGEVIFEDYDCYWWGRTTSGQALYMDWVIQEVARQTER
;
A
#
# COMPACT_ATOMS: atom_id res chain seq x y z
N MET A 1 -2.12 17.44 -19.67
CA MET A 1 -2.63 16.34 -18.82
C MET A 1 -4.03 16.70 -18.36
N THR A 2 -4.98 15.79 -18.54
CA THR A 2 -6.35 15.93 -18.02
C THR A 2 -6.41 15.57 -16.55
N ALA A 3 -7.43 16.02 -15.81
CA ALA A 3 -7.65 15.60 -14.43
C ALA A 3 -7.72 14.07 -14.30
N GLN A 4 -8.26 13.38 -15.30
CA GLN A 4 -8.28 11.91 -15.36
C GLN A 4 -6.89 11.31 -15.54
N GLN A 5 -6.01 11.90 -16.37
CA GLN A 5 -4.62 11.44 -16.48
C GLN A 5 -3.85 11.72 -15.21
N ILE A 6 -4.03 12.88 -14.58
CA ILE A 6 -3.40 13.21 -13.29
C ILE A 6 -3.85 12.23 -12.21
N VAL A 7 -5.14 11.93 -12.12
CA VAL A 7 -5.66 10.92 -11.18
C VAL A 7 -5.10 9.54 -11.50
N LYS A 8 -5.07 9.12 -12.78
CA LYS A 8 -4.55 7.80 -13.17
C LYS A 8 -3.05 7.64 -12.94
N ASP A 9 -2.29 8.72 -13.16
CA ASP A 9 -0.83 8.73 -13.13
C ASP A 9 -0.31 9.01 -11.70
N LEU A 10 -0.98 9.88 -10.91
CA LEU A 10 -0.63 10.16 -9.51
C LEU A 10 -1.06 9.04 -8.55
N ILE A 11 -2.12 8.29 -8.86
CA ILE A 11 -2.54 7.11 -8.07
C ILE A 11 -1.48 6.00 -8.07
N LEU A 12 -0.51 6.03 -8.99
CA LEU A 12 0.49 4.98 -9.18
C LEU A 12 1.93 5.42 -8.90
N TYR A 13 2.19 6.70 -8.62
CA TYR A 13 3.53 7.22 -8.37
C TYR A 13 3.60 7.91 -7.01
N GLU A 14 4.72 7.75 -6.30
CA GLU A 14 4.99 8.38 -5.00
C GLU A 14 3.86 8.22 -3.96
N GLN A 15 3.25 7.03 -3.89
CA GLN A 15 2.17 6.76 -2.94
C GLN A 15 2.60 6.94 -1.47
N SER A 16 3.88 6.72 -1.15
CA SER A 16 4.46 7.12 0.14
C SER A 16 4.33 8.63 0.40
N TYR A 17 4.56 9.49 -0.59
CA TYR A 17 4.40 10.94 -0.44
C TYR A 17 2.94 11.32 -0.25
N VAL A 18 2.03 10.75 -1.06
CA VAL A 18 0.59 10.98 -0.93
C VAL A 18 0.11 10.62 0.48
N LEU A 19 0.48 9.44 0.98
CA LEU A 19 0.07 9.01 2.31
C LEU A 19 0.65 9.93 3.39
N ASN A 20 1.93 10.31 3.29
CA ASN A 20 2.55 11.26 4.21
C ASN A 20 1.84 12.61 4.25
N GLU A 21 1.41 13.15 3.11
CA GLU A 21 0.68 14.42 3.07
C GLU A 21 -0.75 14.27 3.60
N LEU A 22 -1.43 13.14 3.35
CA LEU A 22 -2.74 12.84 3.96
C LEU A 22 -2.66 12.79 5.48
N ILE A 23 -1.64 12.10 6.00
CA ILE A 23 -1.36 12.00 7.43
C ILE A 23 -1.14 13.40 8.05
N ARG A 24 -0.41 14.28 7.36
CA ARG A 24 -0.15 15.65 7.84
C ARG A 24 -1.39 16.52 7.97
N VAL A 25 -2.39 16.31 7.12
CA VAL A 25 -3.62 17.12 7.13
C VAL A 25 -4.74 16.50 7.96
N ASN A 26 -4.58 15.24 8.38
CA ASN A 26 -5.57 14.51 9.15
C ASN A 26 -4.88 13.68 10.25
N ASP A 27 -4.72 14.30 11.42
CA ASP A 27 -4.10 13.70 12.61
C ASP A 27 -4.74 12.36 13.00
N SER A 28 -6.05 12.17 12.75
CA SER A 28 -6.74 10.91 13.05
C SER A 28 -6.28 9.73 12.18
N LEU A 29 -5.68 9.98 11.00
CA LEU A 29 -5.04 8.94 10.21
C LEU A 29 -3.75 8.47 10.86
N TRP A 30 -2.99 9.41 11.45
CA TRP A 30 -1.79 9.06 12.21
C TRP A 30 -2.16 8.16 13.38
N ASP A 31 -3.20 8.48 14.15
CA ASP A 31 -3.65 7.63 15.25
C ASP A 31 -4.01 6.19 14.78
N LYS A 32 -4.63 6.03 13.61
CA LYS A 32 -4.94 4.70 13.05
C LYS A 32 -3.68 3.95 12.60
N ILE A 33 -2.71 4.69 12.08
CA ILE A 33 -1.43 4.19 11.60
C ILE A 33 -0.60 3.80 12.83
N GLU A 34 -0.18 4.73 13.70
CA GLU A 34 0.70 4.50 14.86
C GLU A 34 0.22 3.38 15.81
N ASN A 35 -1.09 3.16 15.96
CA ASN A 35 -1.61 2.07 16.79
C ASN A 35 -1.50 0.67 16.15
N SER A 36 -1.02 0.57 14.91
CA SER A 36 -0.66 -0.70 14.29
C SER A 36 0.83 -0.99 14.54
N ASN A 37 1.11 -1.95 15.43
CA ASN A 37 2.46 -2.41 15.79
C ASN A 37 3.29 -2.93 14.59
N GLU A 38 2.72 -2.96 13.38
CA GLU A 38 3.30 -3.53 12.17
C GLU A 38 4.01 -2.47 11.30
N LEU A 39 3.90 -1.19 11.64
CA LEU A 39 4.39 -0.09 10.80
C LEU A 39 5.85 0.28 10.95
N ASP A 40 6.47 -0.05 12.09
CA ASP A 40 7.89 0.23 12.32
C ASP A 40 8.80 -0.43 11.26
N GLU A 41 8.25 -1.39 10.49
CA GLU A 41 8.93 -2.11 9.42
C GLU A 41 8.50 -1.68 8.01
N VAL A 42 7.56 -0.74 7.83
CA VAL A 42 7.10 -0.32 6.49
C VAL A 42 8.03 0.73 5.88
N TYR A 43 8.59 0.43 4.70
CA TYR A 43 9.48 1.34 3.97
C TYR A 43 8.81 2.05 2.79
N GLU A 44 7.86 1.39 2.13
CA GLU A 44 7.17 1.93 0.96
C GLU A 44 5.68 1.66 1.04
N TRP A 45 4.86 2.62 0.61
CA TRP A 45 3.42 2.43 0.45
C TRP A 45 3.06 2.28 -1.02
N TRP A 46 2.29 1.25 -1.33
CA TRP A 46 1.83 0.95 -2.68
C TRP A 46 0.31 0.89 -2.70
N LEU A 47 -0.33 1.67 -3.57
CA LEU A 47 -1.77 1.55 -3.74
C LEU A 47 -2.10 0.26 -4.48
N VAL A 48 -3.05 -0.49 -3.93
CA VAL A 48 -3.49 -1.79 -4.46
C VAL A 48 -5.01 -1.84 -4.61
N THR A 49 -5.49 -2.81 -5.38
CA THR A 49 -6.93 -3.08 -5.49
C THR A 49 -7.45 -3.75 -4.21
N PRO A 50 -8.75 -3.67 -3.90
CA PRO A 50 -9.33 -4.34 -2.73
C PRO A 50 -9.02 -5.85 -2.68
N TYR A 51 -9.14 -6.54 -3.83
CA TYR A 51 -8.82 -7.96 -3.93
C TYR A 51 -7.35 -8.26 -3.63
N MET A 52 -6.43 -7.44 -4.15
CA MET A 52 -5.00 -7.59 -3.85
C MET A 52 -4.72 -7.31 -2.37
N ALA A 53 -5.41 -6.34 -1.76
CA ALA A 53 -5.29 -6.03 -0.35
C ALA A 53 -5.72 -7.21 0.54
N GLU A 54 -6.79 -7.92 0.18
CA GLU A 54 -7.22 -9.13 0.88
C GLU A 54 -6.15 -10.23 0.81
N LEU A 55 -5.61 -10.51 -0.38
CA LEU A 55 -4.56 -11.51 -0.55
C LEU A 55 -3.29 -11.15 0.24
N LEU A 56 -2.91 -9.88 0.26
CA LEU A 56 -1.76 -9.41 1.04
C LEU A 56 -2.01 -9.54 2.54
N LYS A 57 -3.21 -9.18 3.05
CA LYS A 57 -3.61 -9.41 4.44
C LYS A 57 -3.53 -10.89 4.83
N GLU A 58 -3.98 -11.79 3.95
CA GLU A 58 -3.90 -13.25 4.18
C GLU A 58 -2.46 -13.76 4.31
N ASN A 59 -1.51 -13.11 3.66
CA ASN A 59 -0.09 -13.42 3.76
C ASN A 59 0.63 -12.66 4.89
N GLY A 60 -0.11 -11.92 5.73
CA GLY A 60 0.43 -11.21 6.90
C GLY A 60 1.08 -9.87 6.58
N GLU A 61 0.80 -9.29 5.41
CA GLU A 61 1.31 -7.97 5.04
C GLU A 61 0.46 -6.84 5.62
N VAL A 62 1.10 -5.69 5.84
CA VAL A 62 0.45 -4.49 6.38
C VAL A 62 -0.42 -3.85 5.31
N ILE A 63 -1.72 -3.70 5.60
CA ILE A 63 -2.64 -2.92 4.76
C ILE A 63 -3.24 -1.78 5.56
N PHE A 64 -3.10 -0.57 5.00
CA PHE A 64 -3.82 0.62 5.45
C PHE A 64 -5.02 0.88 4.54
N GLU A 65 -6.19 1.12 5.16
CA GLU A 65 -7.45 1.32 4.45
C GLU A 65 -8.13 2.60 4.95
N ASP A 66 -8.27 3.59 4.05
CA ASP A 66 -9.01 4.83 4.29
C ASP A 66 -9.38 5.48 2.94
N TYR A 67 -10.35 6.39 2.91
CA TYR A 67 -10.83 7.07 1.70
C TYR A 67 -11.20 6.13 0.53
N ASP A 68 -11.75 4.94 0.83
CA ASP A 68 -12.03 3.88 -0.16
C ASP A 68 -10.78 3.41 -0.95
N CYS A 69 -9.60 3.63 -0.38
CA CYS A 69 -8.30 3.24 -0.92
C CYS A 69 -7.63 2.19 -0.01
N TYR A 70 -6.76 1.38 -0.62
CA TYR A 70 -6.00 0.32 0.05
C TYR A 70 -4.53 0.50 -0.26
N TRP A 71 -3.72 0.74 0.76
CA TRP A 71 -2.27 0.87 0.65
C TRP A 71 -1.59 -0.32 1.30
N TRP A 72 -0.77 -1.01 0.53
CA TRP A 72 0.13 -2.03 1.01
C TRP A 72 1.41 -1.38 1.56
N GLY A 73 1.65 -1.58 2.85
CA GLY A 73 2.87 -1.22 3.53
C GLY A 73 3.92 -2.29 3.28
N ARG A 74 4.79 -2.05 2.30
CA ARG A 74 5.84 -2.97 1.91
C ARG A 74 7.03 -2.82 2.88
N THR A 75 7.45 -3.94 3.45
CA THR A 75 8.55 -4.02 4.44
C THR A 75 9.94 -4.18 3.83
N THR A 76 10.04 -4.00 2.52
CA THR A 76 11.29 -4.05 1.77
C THR A 76 11.34 -2.93 0.73
N SER A 77 12.53 -2.51 0.29
CA SER A 77 12.68 -1.42 -0.69
C SER A 77 13.90 -1.61 -1.61
N GLY A 78 13.87 -0.96 -2.76
CA GLY A 78 14.98 -0.94 -3.73
C GLY A 78 15.05 -2.12 -4.71
N GLN A 79 14.38 -3.24 -4.42
CA GLN A 79 14.18 -4.34 -5.37
C GLN A 79 12.84 -4.24 -6.10
N ALA A 80 12.77 -4.77 -7.32
CA ALA A 80 11.56 -4.78 -8.13
C ALA A 80 10.42 -5.60 -7.48
N LEU A 81 9.16 -5.18 -7.68
CA LEU A 81 7.99 -5.81 -7.06
C LEU A 81 7.85 -7.32 -7.35
N TYR A 82 8.19 -7.77 -8.55
CA TYR A 82 8.11 -9.21 -8.90
C TYR A 82 9.12 -10.08 -8.13
N MET A 83 10.17 -9.46 -7.57
CA MET A 83 11.14 -10.15 -6.71
C MET A 83 10.69 -10.21 -5.26
N ASP A 84 9.60 -9.51 -4.91
CA ASP A 84 9.04 -9.56 -3.58
C ASP A 84 8.44 -10.94 -3.30
N TRP A 85 8.73 -11.48 -2.12
CA TRP A 85 8.34 -12.85 -1.78
C TRP A 85 6.81 -12.99 -1.77
N VAL A 86 6.10 -11.97 -1.24
CA VAL A 86 4.65 -12.04 -1.10
C VAL A 86 3.96 -11.96 -2.45
N ILE A 87 4.50 -11.19 -3.39
CA ILE A 87 3.98 -11.13 -4.77
C ILE A 87 4.10 -12.49 -5.45
N GLN A 88 5.20 -13.22 -5.22
CA GLN A 88 5.36 -14.58 -5.74
C GLN A 88 4.38 -15.56 -5.07
N GLU A 89 4.10 -15.40 -3.79
CA GLU A 89 3.16 -16.26 -3.07
C GLU A 89 1.72 -16.03 -3.52
N VAL A 90 1.30 -14.78 -3.66
CA VAL A 90 0.00 -14.39 -4.23
C VAL A 90 -0.17 -14.96 -5.66
N ALA A 91 0.88 -14.89 -6.49
CA ALA A 91 0.84 -15.49 -7.82
C ALA A 91 0.61 -17.01 -7.76
N ARG A 92 1.30 -17.73 -6.86
CA ARG A 92 1.07 -19.18 -6.67
C ARG A 92 -0.34 -19.52 -6.16
N GLN A 93 -0.92 -18.68 -5.32
CA GLN A 93 -2.27 -18.88 -4.78
C GLN A 93 -3.34 -18.75 -5.87
N THR A 94 -3.13 -17.85 -6.83
CA THR A 94 -4.07 -17.55 -7.92
C THR A 94 -3.91 -18.44 -9.15
N GLU A 95 -2.85 -19.22 -9.25
CA GLU A 95 -2.63 -20.23 -10.31
C GLU A 95 -3.41 -21.55 -10.09
N ARG A 96 -4.13 -21.69 -8.97
CA ARG A 96 -4.91 -22.90 -8.61
C ARG A 96 -6.33 -22.88 -9.17
#